data_AF-A0A5C5VXI2-F1
#
_entry.id   AF-A0A5C5VXI2-F1
#
_cell.length_a   1.000
_cell.length_b   1.000
_cell.length_c   1.000
_cell.angle_alpha   90.00
_cell.angle_beta   90.00
_cell.angle_gamma   90.00
#
_symmetry.space_group_name_H-M   'P 1'
#
loop_
_entity.id
_entity.type
_entity.pdbx_description
1 polymer ?
#
loop_
_entity_poly.entity_id
_entity_poly.type
_entity_poly.pdbx_seq_one_letter_code
_entity_poly.pdbx_strand_id
1 'polypeptide(L)'
;MDINVFQLESQDFAEMEQALSSWDHQYRQMSSGTFRGMLQHTQSGACGIFRNRWERAIHYEGTAPAGTIGLAISLAQNGDARWDG
;
A
#
# COMPACT_ATOMS: atom_id res chain seq x y z
N MET A 1 11.61 -0.32 -22.52
CA MET A 1 10.97 -0.91 -21.33
C MET A 1 10.08 0.18 -20.79
N ASP A 2 8.77 0.00 -20.92
CA ASP A 2 7.82 1.05 -20.59
C ASP A 2 7.57 1.04 -19.08
N ILE A 3 7.64 2.23 -18.48
CA ILE A 3 7.36 2.43 -17.06
C ILE A 3 5.99 3.07 -16.97
N ASN A 4 5.06 2.38 -16.30
CA ASN A 4 3.73 2.92 -16.03
C ASN A 4 3.67 3.35 -14.56
N VAL A 5 3.25 4.59 -14.32
CA VAL A 5 3.10 5.15 -12.98
C VAL A 5 1.64 5.52 -12.75
N PHE A 6 1.11 5.07 -11.62
CA PHE A 6 -0.20 5.40 -11.11
C PHE A 6 -0.06 5.95 -9.68
N GLN A 7 -0.85 6.97 -9.34
CA GLN A 7 -0.91 7.51 -7.99
C GLN A 7 -2.37 7.80 -7.61
N LEU A 8 -2.71 7.44 -6.38
CA LEU A 8 -3.99 7.69 -5.75
C LEU A 8 -3.75 8.33 -4.38
N GLU A 9 -4.46 9.42 -4.10
CA GLU A 9 -4.64 9.95 -2.75
C GLU A 9 -6.13 9.81 -2.40
N SER A 10 -6.43 9.22 -1.25
CA SER A 10 -7.82 9.02 -0.84
C SER A 10 -8.01 9.12 0.67
N GLN A 11 -9.25 9.41 1.06
CA GLN A 11 -9.77 9.35 2.42
C GLN A 11 -10.75 8.17 2.58
N ASP A 12 -10.85 7.30 1.57
CA ASP A 12 -11.68 6.10 1.55
C ASP A 12 -10.79 4.86 1.38
N PHE A 13 -10.91 3.91 2.31
CA PHE A 13 -10.17 2.65 2.21
C PHE A 13 -10.65 1.80 1.03
N ALA A 14 -11.94 1.79 0.72
CA ALA A 14 -12.46 0.97 -0.37
C ALA A 14 -11.87 1.37 -1.72
N GLU A 15 -11.63 2.67 -1.92
CA GLU A 15 -10.95 3.18 -3.11
C GLU A 15 -9.49 2.72 -3.18
N MET A 16 -8.80 2.72 -2.03
CA MET A 16 -7.41 2.25 -1.93
C MET A 16 -7.28 0.75 -2.17
N GLU A 17 -8.22 -0.07 -1.67
CA GLU A 17 -8.28 -1.53 -1.82
C GLU A 17 -8.63 -1.99 -3.24
N GLN A 18 -9.27 -1.12 -4.03
CA GLN A 18 -9.63 -1.42 -5.42
C GLN A 18 -8.57 -0.92 -6.41
N ALA A 19 -7.60 -0.14 -5.94
CA ALA A 19 -6.62 0.51 -6.80
C ALA A 19 -5.58 -0.45 -7.40
N LEU A 20 -5.34 -1.61 -6.78
CA LEU A 20 -4.37 -2.60 -7.24
C LEU A 20 -5.05 -3.89 -7.69
N SER A 21 -5.51 -3.92 -8.93
CA SER A 21 -6.30 -5.04 -9.47
C SER A 21 -5.64 -6.43 -9.41
N SER A 22 -4.32 -6.51 -9.27
CA SER A 22 -3.56 -7.76 -9.22
C SER A 22 -3.03 -8.13 -7.82
N TRP A 23 -3.16 -7.25 -6.83
CA TRP A 23 -2.69 -7.50 -5.47
C TRP A 23 -3.86 -7.35 -4.51
N ASP A 24 -4.26 -8.47 -3.90
CA ASP A 24 -5.23 -8.48 -2.82
C ASP A 24 -4.69 -7.73 -1.60
N HIS A 25 -5.41 -6.70 -1.18
CA HIS A 25 -5.05 -5.88 -0.05
C HIS A 25 -6.27 -5.29 0.64
N GLN A 26 -6.21 -5.26 1.96
CA GLN A 26 -7.24 -4.75 2.84
C GLN A 26 -6.59 -3.92 3.93
N TYR A 27 -7.27 -2.86 4.33
CA TYR A 27 -6.78 -1.92 5.32
C TYR A 27 -7.84 -1.63 6.36
N ARG A 28 -7.43 -1.64 7.63
CA ARG A 28 -8.29 -1.22 8.73
C ARG A 28 -7.57 -0.20 9.59
N GLN A 29 -8.15 0.97 9.79
CA GLN A 29 -7.60 1.95 10.72
C GLN A 29 -7.69 1.44 12.17
N MET A 30 -6.60 1.58 12.91
CA MET A 30 -6.50 1.12 14.31
C MET A 30 -6.81 2.23 15.32
N SER A 31 -6.78 3.50 14.89
CA SER A 31 -7.09 4.68 15.71
C SER A 31 -8.38 5.36 15.27
N SER A 32 -8.91 6.28 16.08
CA SER A 32 -10.01 7.17 15.68
C SER A 32 -9.55 8.29 14.72
N GLY A 33 -10.50 8.98 14.08
CA GLY A 33 -10.26 10.13 13.20
C GLY A 33 -10.37 9.80 11.71
N THR A 34 -10.31 10.83 10.87
CA THR A 34 -10.38 10.68 9.40
C THR A 34 -9.11 10.01 8.87
N PHE A 35 -9.30 9.04 8.00
CA PHE A 35 -8.23 8.39 7.24
C PHE A 35 -7.75 9.31 6.12
N ARG A 36 -6.44 9.30 5.86
CA ARG A 36 -5.85 9.84 4.64
C ARG A 36 -4.64 9.00 4.27
N GLY A 37 -4.62 8.54 3.02
CA GLY A 37 -3.58 7.68 2.48
C GLY A 37 -3.17 8.07 1.08
N MET A 38 -1.98 7.63 0.71
CA MET A 38 -1.47 7.71 -0.65
C MET A 38 -0.90 6.36 -1.06
N LEU A 39 -1.24 5.94 -2.27
CA LEU A 39 -0.74 4.76 -2.93
C LEU A 39 -0.13 5.20 -4.26
N GLN A 40 1.14 4.88 -4.45
CA GLN A 40 1.81 5.02 -5.73
C GLN A 40 2.23 3.64 -6.21
N HIS A 41 1.87 3.30 -7.44
CA HIS A 41 2.26 2.07 -8.11
C HIS A 41 3.13 2.40 -9.33
N THR A 42 4.29 1.77 -9.42
CA THR A 42 5.17 1.84 -10.58
C THR A 42 5.36 0.43 -11.13
N GLN A 43 4.90 0.20 -12.37
CA GLN A 43 5.07 -1.07 -13.07
C GLN A 43 6.25 -0.98 -14.04
N SER A 44 7.17 -1.93 -13.93
CA SER A 44 8.30 -2.11 -14.85
C SER A 44 8.45 -3.58 -15.20
N GLY A 45 7.96 -3.98 -16.38
CA GLY A 45 7.95 -5.39 -16.80
C GLY A 45 7.12 -6.25 -15.84
N ALA A 46 7.74 -7.24 -15.20
CA ALA A 46 7.11 -8.09 -14.18
C ALA A 46 7.24 -7.56 -12.73
N CYS A 47 7.97 -6.46 -12.53
CA CYS A 47 8.19 -5.87 -11.21
C CYS A 47 7.19 -4.74 -10.95
N GLY A 48 6.36 -4.90 -9.92
CA GLY A 48 5.53 -3.84 -9.35
C GLY A 48 6.20 -3.26 -8.11
N ILE A 49 6.37 -1.94 -8.07
CA ILE A 49 6.87 -1.22 -6.89
C ILE A 49 5.73 -0.39 -6.33
N PHE A 50 5.47 -0.56 -5.03
CA PHE A 50 4.38 0.11 -4.33
C PHE A 50 4.96 0.99 -3.24
N ARG A 51 4.51 2.24 -3.21
CA ARG A 51 4.81 3.18 -2.12
C ARG A 51 3.50 3.57 -1.47
N ASN A 52 3.35 3.15 -0.23
CA ASN A 52 2.22 3.51 0.61
C ASN A 52 2.64 4.58 1.62
N ARG A 53 1.75 5.56 1.84
CA ARG A 53 1.85 6.50 2.95
C ARG A 53 0.53 6.53 3.68
N TRP A 54 0.60 6.34 4.99
CA TRP A 54 -0.53 6.37 5.89
C TRP A 54 -0.30 7.47 6.93
N GLU A 55 -1.31 8.28 7.22
CA GLU A 55 -1.21 9.29 8.30
C GLU A 55 -1.47 8.71 9.69
N ARG A 56 -1.98 7.48 9.75
CA ARG A 56 -2.39 6.79 10.98
C ARG A 56 -2.01 5.31 10.93
N ALA A 57 -1.96 4.69 12.11
CA ALA A 57 -1.74 3.25 12.23
C ALA A 57 -2.88 2.46 11.57
N ILE A 58 -2.49 1.47 10.78
CA ILE A 58 -3.39 0.57 10.07
C ILE A 58 -3.03 -0.88 10.37
N HIS A 59 -4.03 -1.76 10.32
CA HIS A 59 -3.84 -3.18 10.12
C HIS A 59 -3.93 -3.46 8.62
N TYR A 60 -2.93 -4.16 8.08
CA TYR A 60 -2.87 -4.57 6.68
C TYR A 60 -3.04 -6.08 6.59
N GLU A 61 -3.91 -6.52 5.69
CA GLU A 61 -4.04 -7.92 5.31
C GLU A 61 -3.99 -8.02 3.79
N GLY A 62 -3.35 -9.05 3.24
CA GLY A 62 -3.27 -9.21 1.80
C GLY A 62 -2.40 -10.38 1.37
N THR A 63 -2.63 -10.83 0.14
CA THR A 63 -1.87 -11.92 -0.47
C THR A 63 -1.21 -11.44 -1.75
N ALA A 64 0.10 -11.65 -1.86
CA ALA A 64 0.82 -11.35 -3.10
C ALA A 64 0.28 -12.21 -4.26
N PRO A 65 0.28 -11.67 -5.50
CA PRO A 65 -0.17 -12.43 -6.66
C PRO A 65 0.57 -13.78 -6.80
N ALA A 66 -0.13 -14.79 -7.31
CA ALA A 66 0.42 -16.13 -7.48
C ALA A 66 1.72 -16.13 -8.31
N GLY A 67 2.73 -16.87 -7.87
CA GLY A 67 4.04 -16.92 -8.52
C GLY A 67 4.93 -15.70 -8.26
N THR A 68 4.52 -14.79 -7.38
CA THR A 68 5.31 -13.63 -6.95
C THR A 68 5.67 -13.71 -5.48
N ILE A 69 6.62 -12.87 -5.06
CA ILE A 69 6.99 -12.65 -3.66
C ILE A 69 6.79 -11.17 -3.34
N GLY A 70 6.02 -10.89 -2.29
CA GLY A 70 5.85 -9.55 -1.74
C GLY A 70 6.94 -9.24 -0.72
N LEU A 71 7.55 -8.07 -0.81
CA LEU A 71 8.51 -7.58 0.18
C LEU A 71 8.01 -6.24 0.71
N ALA A 72 7.76 -6.15 2.02
CA ALA A 72 7.45 -4.90 2.68
C ALA A 72 8.74 -4.32 3.27
N ILE A 73 9.13 -3.13 2.81
CA ILE A 73 10.32 -2.42 3.32
C ILE A 73 9.84 -1.14 3.97
N SER A 74 10.09 -0.99 5.27
CA SER A 74 9.86 0.28 5.96
C SER A 74 10.86 1.32 5.43
N LEU A 75 10.37 2.29 4.67
CA LEU A 75 11.13 3.50 4.38
C LEU A 75 11.27 4.30 5.68
N ALA A 76 12.42 4.95 5.89
CA ALA A 76 12.69 5.74 7.09
C ALA A 76 11.49 6.65 7.42
N GLN A 77 10.83 6.37 8.54
CA GLN A 77 9.72 7.16 9.05
C GLN A 77 10.27 8.11 10.12
N ASN A 78 9.86 9.38 10.06
CA ASN A 78 10.01 10.28 11.18
C ASN A 78 8.88 9.94 12.18
N GLY A 79 9.14 9.08 13.16
CA GLY A 79 8.18 8.66 14.19
C GLY A 79 8.26 7.18 14.56
N ASP A 80 7.46 6.77 15.55
CA ASP A 80 7.39 5.38 16.01
C ASP A 80 6.56 4.52 15.05
N ALA A 81 7.22 3.71 14.24
CA ALA A 81 6.59 2.67 13.42
C ALA A 81 6.91 1.30 14.01
N ARG A 82 5.90 0.41 14.07
CA ARG A 82 6.09 -1.00 14.42
C ARG A 82 5.56 -1.85 13.27
N TRP A 83 6.38 -2.81 12.84
CA TRP A 83 5.99 -3.85 11.87
C TRP A 83 5.89 -5.17 12.62
N ASP A 84 4.68 -5.73 12.69
CA ASP A 84 4.38 -6.93 13.48
C ASP A 84 3.96 -8.10 12.57
N GLY A 85 4.80 -8.40 11.56
CA GLY A 85 4.83 -9.70 10.86
C GLY A 85 3.65 -9.99 9.96
#